data_AF-A0A834XF44-F1
#
_entry.id   AF-A0A834XF44-F1
#
_cell.length_a   1.000
_cell.length_b   1.000
_cell.length_c   1.000
_cell.angle_alpha   90.00
_cell.angle_beta   90.00
_cell.angle_gamma   90.00
#
_symmetry.space_group_name_H-M   'P 1'
#
loop_
_entity.id
_entity.type
_entity.pdbx_description
1 polymer ?
#
loop_
_entity_poly.entity_id
_entity_poly.type
_entity_poly.pdbx_seq_one_letter_code
_entity_poly.pdbx_strand_id
1 'polypeptide(L)'
;MAGDFKCNLAWCFLLWVSFVSVFAIGEYDGKSIVLATEMSSIPHKQARRKLDDVGGSISIDCGLPGELEYIDRETQIHYVSDSKYINTGRNHNISDKFISETLQETYENVRSFPEGKRNCYKLNHPEGRNTIYLIRASFMYGNYDGLNQLPKFNLYMGVNLWDSVTFKNSSHVVTKEILHVPVKDEIYVCLENTDMGTPFISALELRHFHNSSYRTKSGSLLLYQRLDFGSTTNKTVRFNEDSFDRIWLPYNLPEYYTPLSTSFAVDTTNKTEYELPSAVMKTAVTPRDSSSLEFQFETGDPTLEFYVYMHFAEIEELQENERREFNITVNGNLWHKSLIPNYLHSTTIFGEQSIRGSKLMFSMHKQQSSTLPPIINAIEIYIGKDFLQAPTDEEDG
;
A
#
# COMPACT_ATOMS: atom_id res chain seq x y z
N MET A 1 1.24 53.76 46.82
CA MET A 1 1.78 55.11 46.50
C MET A 1 2.33 54.98 45.09
N ALA A 2 1.61 55.43 44.06
CA ALA A 2 1.45 56.82 43.59
C ALA A 2 2.67 57.26 42.75
N GLY A 3 2.55 57.83 41.54
CA GLY A 3 1.39 58.13 40.68
C GLY A 3 1.66 57.78 39.21
N ASP A 4 0.67 57.52 38.35
CA ASP A 4 -0.38 58.41 37.82
C ASP A 4 0.12 59.28 36.64
N PHE A 5 -0.41 59.05 35.41
CA PHE A 5 -0.94 60.15 34.58
C PHE A 5 -2.01 59.68 33.56
N LYS A 6 -3.08 60.48 33.49
CA LYS A 6 -4.42 60.28 32.92
C LYS A 6 -4.48 60.54 31.38
N CYS A 7 -5.34 59.84 30.61
CA CYS A 7 -6.74 60.19 30.21
C CYS A 7 -6.89 61.55 29.48
N ASN A 8 -7.84 61.85 28.57
CA ASN A 8 -9.04 61.14 28.05
C ASN A 8 -9.38 61.71 26.62
N LEU A 9 -10.51 61.54 25.90
CA LEU A 9 -11.89 61.11 26.21
C LEU A 9 -12.48 60.12 25.15
N ALA A 10 -13.69 60.36 24.61
CA ALA A 10 -14.59 59.35 24.00
C ALA A 10 -15.68 59.94 23.04
N TRP A 11 -16.81 59.21 22.88
CA TRP A 11 -18.10 59.45 22.18
C TRP A 11 -18.15 58.97 20.71
N CYS A 12 -18.97 57.99 20.25
CA CYS A 12 -20.35 57.46 20.53
C CYS A 12 -21.49 58.13 19.73
N PHE A 13 -22.17 57.40 18.82
CA PHE A 13 -23.59 56.98 18.90
C PHE A 13 -24.11 56.27 17.60
N LEU A 14 -25.24 55.55 17.73
CA LEU A 14 -25.95 54.77 16.68
C LEU A 14 -27.10 55.57 16.03
N LEU A 15 -27.53 55.23 14.79
CA LEU A 15 -28.89 54.70 14.47
C LEU A 15 -29.24 54.63 12.96
N TRP A 16 -30.24 53.78 12.64
CA TRP A 16 -30.93 53.57 11.35
C TRP A 16 -31.65 54.82 10.78
N VAL A 17 -31.85 54.86 9.45
CA VAL A 17 -33.16 55.13 8.79
C VAL A 17 -33.28 54.31 7.47
N SER A 18 -34.48 53.87 7.14
CA SER A 18 -34.88 53.09 5.94
C SER A 18 -35.48 53.95 4.82
N PHE A 19 -35.60 53.40 3.60
CA PHE A 19 -36.45 53.97 2.54
C PHE A 19 -37.23 52.87 1.79
N VAL A 20 -38.52 53.15 1.57
CA VAL A 20 -39.49 52.34 0.80
C VAL A 20 -40.31 53.30 -0.06
N SER A 21 -40.50 52.99 -1.36
CA SER A 21 -41.55 53.51 -2.28
C SER A 21 -41.22 53.15 -3.75
N VAL A 22 -42.13 52.93 -4.72
CA VAL A 22 -43.59 52.63 -4.74
C VAL A 22 -44.00 52.26 -6.20
N PHE A 23 -44.80 51.19 -6.38
CA PHE A 23 -45.78 50.89 -7.46
C PHE A 23 -45.46 50.96 -8.98
N ALA A 24 -45.90 49.92 -9.73
CA ALA A 24 -46.93 50.04 -10.79
C ALA A 24 -47.51 48.67 -11.22
N ILE A 25 -48.80 48.67 -11.56
CA ILE A 25 -49.76 47.55 -11.74
C ILE A 25 -49.69 46.86 -13.12
N GLY A 26 -50.08 45.58 -13.21
CA GLY A 26 -50.49 44.88 -14.44
C GLY A 26 -51.39 43.66 -14.13
N GLU A 27 -52.45 43.42 -14.92
CA GLU A 27 -53.56 42.50 -14.58
C GLU A 27 -53.45 41.05 -15.12
N TYR A 28 -54.15 40.14 -14.41
CA TYR A 28 -54.78 38.87 -14.83
C TYR A 28 -54.37 38.15 -16.13
N ASP A 29 -54.08 36.84 -16.03
CA ASP A 29 -55.11 35.80 -16.22
C ASP A 29 -54.74 34.49 -15.49
N GLY A 30 -55.73 33.68 -15.13
CA GLY A 30 -55.58 32.56 -14.20
C GLY A 30 -55.35 31.19 -14.84
N LYS A 31 -54.49 30.37 -14.21
CA LYS A 31 -54.50 28.90 -14.33
C LYS A 31 -54.03 28.27 -13.01
N SER A 32 -54.87 27.43 -12.40
CA SER A 32 -54.50 26.70 -11.18
C SER A 32 -53.36 25.72 -11.43
N ILE A 33 -52.33 25.79 -10.59
CA ILE A 33 -51.34 24.72 -10.42
C ILE A 33 -51.27 24.41 -8.92
N VAL A 34 -51.32 23.12 -8.59
CA VAL A 34 -51.31 22.61 -7.21
C VAL A 34 -49.94 22.87 -6.59
N LEU A 35 -49.90 23.72 -5.56
CA LEU A 35 -48.72 23.90 -4.71
C LEU A 35 -48.63 22.74 -3.71
N ALA A 36 -47.76 21.78 -3.98
CA ALA A 36 -47.31 20.82 -2.98
C ALA A 36 -46.43 21.55 -1.94
N THR A 37 -46.72 21.35 -0.65
CA THR A 37 -45.92 21.91 0.44
C THR A 37 -44.52 21.29 0.45
N GLU A 38 -43.49 22.13 0.35
CA GLU A 38 -42.10 21.70 0.51
C GLU A 38 -41.87 21.20 1.95
N MET A 39 -41.61 19.90 2.10
CA MET A 39 -41.00 19.35 3.31
C MET A 39 -39.51 19.68 3.28
N SER A 40 -38.98 20.25 4.37
CA SER A 40 -37.59 20.65 4.49
C SER A 40 -36.64 19.47 4.27
N SER A 41 -35.96 19.46 3.12
CA SER A 41 -34.92 18.48 2.82
C SER A 41 -33.67 18.78 3.67
N ILE A 42 -33.30 17.82 4.50
CA ILE A 42 -32.02 17.85 5.22
C ILE A 42 -30.92 17.83 4.15
N PRO A 43 -30.00 18.81 4.11
CA PRO A 43 -28.92 18.78 3.14
C PRO A 43 -27.97 17.65 3.51
N HIS A 44 -28.05 16.53 2.80
CA HIS A 44 -27.00 15.52 2.79
C HIS A 44 -25.69 16.22 2.41
N LYS A 45 -24.82 16.45 3.40
CA LYS A 45 -23.42 16.73 3.15
C LYS A 45 -22.82 15.47 2.53
N GLN A 46 -22.89 15.36 1.21
CA GLN A 46 -21.93 14.57 0.47
C GLN A 46 -20.56 15.13 0.83
N ALA A 47 -19.83 14.42 1.68
CA ALA A 47 -18.42 14.67 1.86
C ALA A 47 -17.79 14.58 0.47
N ARG A 48 -17.21 15.68 -0.01
CA ARG A 48 -16.40 15.65 -1.22
C ARG A 48 -15.26 14.69 -0.93
N ARG A 49 -15.27 13.51 -1.55
CA ARG A 49 -14.12 12.60 -1.54
C ARG A 49 -12.90 13.43 -1.95
N LYS A 50 -11.80 13.30 -1.21
CA LYS A 50 -10.51 13.79 -1.70
C LYS A 50 -10.23 13.08 -3.03
N LEU A 51 -9.59 13.79 -3.96
CA LEU A 51 -9.27 13.24 -5.27
C LEU A 51 -8.20 12.12 -5.22
N ASP A 52 -7.58 11.96 -4.04
CA ASP A 52 -6.53 10.98 -3.72
C ASP A 52 -7.05 9.81 -2.85
N ASP A 53 -8.37 9.71 -2.65
CA ASP A 53 -9.01 8.56 -1.99
C ASP A 53 -9.10 7.41 -3.01
N VAL A 54 -8.28 6.35 -2.82
CA VAL A 54 -8.34 5.12 -3.64
C VAL A 54 -9.67 4.42 -3.33
N GLY A 55 -10.69 4.81 -4.08
CA GLY A 55 -12.09 4.53 -3.80
C GLY A 55 -12.34 3.03 -3.60
N GLY A 56 -12.89 2.68 -2.43
CA GLY A 56 -13.22 1.29 -2.12
C GLY A 56 -12.06 0.44 -1.58
N SER A 57 -10.92 1.04 -1.23
CA SER A 57 -9.93 0.40 -0.36
C SER A 57 -10.59 -0.12 0.93
N ILE A 58 -10.12 -1.27 1.42
CA ILE A 58 -10.58 -1.85 2.69
C ILE A 58 -9.36 -1.99 3.62
N SER A 59 -9.49 -1.56 4.88
CA SER A 59 -8.46 -1.73 5.91
C SER A 59 -9.14 -2.15 7.20
N ILE A 60 -8.82 -3.35 7.67
CA ILE A 60 -9.50 -4.00 8.78
C ILE A 60 -8.49 -4.21 9.91
N ASP A 61 -8.83 -3.70 11.10
CA ASP A 61 -8.18 -4.06 12.36
C ASP A 61 -8.94 -5.28 12.92
N CYS A 62 -8.28 -6.43 12.94
CA CYS A 62 -8.90 -7.70 13.23
C CYS A 62 -8.82 -8.01 14.72
N GLY A 63 -9.95 -7.92 15.41
CA GLY A 63 -10.03 -7.98 16.87
C GLY A 63 -10.50 -6.66 17.49
N LEU A 64 -10.54 -5.57 16.73
CA LEU A 64 -11.12 -4.30 17.17
C LEU A 64 -12.60 -4.49 17.54
N PRO A 65 -13.04 -4.10 18.75
CA PRO A 65 -14.36 -4.49 19.26
C PRO A 65 -15.53 -3.70 18.64
N GLY A 66 -16.66 -4.37 18.44
CA GLY A 66 -17.92 -3.75 18.03
C GLY A 66 -17.90 -3.18 16.61
N GLU A 67 -18.28 -1.91 16.47
CA GLU A 67 -18.21 -1.14 15.22
C GLU A 67 -17.25 0.05 15.35
N LEU A 68 -16.17 -0.10 16.14
CA LEU A 68 -15.15 0.94 16.23
C LEU A 68 -14.41 1.13 14.90
N GLU A 69 -13.95 2.35 14.68
CA GLU A 69 -13.15 2.79 13.56
C GLU A 69 -12.19 3.90 14.03
N TYR A 70 -11.03 4.02 13.37
CA TYR A 70 -10.05 5.06 13.68
C TYR A 70 -9.21 5.41 12.44
N ILE A 71 -8.49 6.54 12.51
CA ILE A 71 -7.46 6.89 11.53
C ILE A 71 -6.11 6.70 12.21
N ASP A 72 -5.32 5.75 11.70
CA ASP A 72 -3.98 5.47 12.20
C ASP A 72 -3.09 6.71 12.07
N ARG A 73 -2.35 7.03 13.12
CA ARG A 73 -1.66 8.33 13.24
C ARG A 73 -0.42 8.43 12.35
N GLU A 74 0.26 7.31 12.11
CA GLU A 74 1.49 7.30 11.31
C GLU A 74 1.17 7.21 9.82
N THR A 75 0.34 6.25 9.44
CA THR A 75 0.01 5.94 8.05
C THR A 75 -1.12 6.81 7.49
N GLN A 76 -1.98 7.38 8.35
CA GLN A 76 -3.22 8.08 7.96
C GLN A 76 -4.29 7.16 7.33
N ILE A 77 -4.18 5.84 7.49
CA ILE A 77 -5.16 4.87 7.00
C ILE A 77 -6.36 4.81 7.94
N HIS A 78 -7.57 4.82 7.37
CA HIS A 78 -8.81 4.57 8.12
C HIS A 78 -9.02 3.07 8.31
N TYR A 79 -8.97 2.59 9.55
CA TYR A 79 -9.23 1.20 9.92
C TYR A 79 -10.63 1.04 10.53
N VAL A 80 -11.27 -0.08 10.22
CA VAL A 80 -12.57 -0.49 10.77
C VAL A 80 -12.49 -1.87 11.42
N SER A 81 -13.41 -2.14 12.35
CA SER A 81 -13.57 -3.49 12.93
C SER A 81 -13.92 -4.56 11.89
N ASP A 82 -13.44 -5.78 12.12
CA ASP A 82 -13.74 -6.96 11.31
C ASP A 82 -15.17 -7.52 11.45
N SER A 83 -16.00 -6.99 12.35
CA SER A 83 -17.34 -7.48 12.65
C SER A 83 -18.31 -7.54 11.46
N LYS A 84 -18.01 -6.81 10.37
CA LYS A 84 -18.78 -6.80 9.10
C LYS A 84 -18.30 -7.81 8.06
N TYR A 85 -17.13 -8.41 8.28
CA TYR A 85 -16.42 -9.26 7.31
C TYR A 85 -16.31 -10.72 7.78
N ILE A 86 -16.45 -10.97 9.09
CA ILE A 86 -16.46 -12.31 9.69
C ILE A 86 -17.32 -12.32 10.96
N ASN A 87 -18.00 -13.45 11.23
CA ASN A 87 -18.89 -13.63 12.39
C ASN A 87 -18.39 -14.68 13.40
N THR A 88 -17.29 -15.38 13.11
CA THR A 88 -16.66 -16.38 14.00
C THR A 88 -15.44 -15.81 14.72
N GLY A 89 -14.84 -16.62 15.59
CA GLY A 89 -13.61 -16.28 16.30
C GLY A 89 -13.81 -15.42 17.55
N ARG A 90 -12.70 -15.10 18.23
CA ARG A 90 -12.67 -14.39 19.51
C ARG A 90 -11.59 -13.32 19.48
N ASN A 91 -11.91 -12.13 19.98
CA ASN A 91 -11.01 -10.99 20.04
C ASN A 91 -10.12 -11.11 21.29
N HIS A 92 -8.83 -10.84 21.15
CA HIS A 92 -7.86 -10.84 22.25
C HIS A 92 -6.91 -9.65 22.11
N ASN A 93 -6.56 -9.02 23.23
CA ASN A 93 -5.41 -8.13 23.29
C ASN A 93 -4.13 -8.97 23.35
N ILE A 94 -3.02 -8.44 22.85
CA ILE A 94 -1.70 -9.04 23.09
C ILE A 94 -1.27 -8.88 24.56
N SER A 95 -0.24 -9.59 24.98
CA SER A 95 0.35 -9.40 26.30
C SER A 95 1.09 -8.06 26.37
N ASP A 96 0.84 -7.28 27.43
CA ASP A 96 1.48 -5.98 27.74
C ASP A 96 3.00 -5.95 27.56
N LYS A 97 3.68 -7.09 27.75
CA LYS A 97 5.12 -7.28 27.51
C LYS A 97 5.57 -6.89 26.09
N PHE A 98 4.68 -6.97 25.11
CA PHE A 98 4.95 -6.72 23.70
C PHE A 98 4.37 -5.41 23.18
N ILE A 99 3.62 -4.66 24.00
CA ILE A 99 3.16 -3.31 23.68
C ILE A 99 4.33 -2.33 23.80
N SER A 100 4.49 -1.44 22.83
CA SER A 100 5.50 -0.38 22.85
C SER A 100 4.99 0.86 22.11
N GLU A 101 5.58 2.04 22.38
CA GLU A 101 5.20 3.31 21.74
C GLU A 101 5.40 3.33 20.21
N THR A 102 6.12 2.34 19.67
CA THR A 102 6.41 2.16 18.23
C THR A 102 5.65 0.99 17.61
N LEU A 103 4.70 0.38 18.34
CA LEU A 103 3.85 -0.67 17.82
C LEU A 103 2.66 -0.02 17.09
N GLN A 104 2.30 -0.54 15.91
CA GLN A 104 1.11 -0.06 15.21
C GLN A 104 -0.15 -0.56 15.93
N GLU A 105 -1.18 0.28 16.01
CA GLU A 105 -2.42 0.00 16.77
C GLU A 105 -3.06 -1.35 16.35
N THR A 106 -2.95 -1.70 15.07
CA THR A 106 -3.41 -2.97 14.46
C THR A 106 -2.70 -4.24 14.96
N TYR A 107 -1.62 -4.12 15.74
CA TYR A 107 -0.93 -5.26 16.36
C TYR A 107 -1.17 -5.36 17.87
N GLU A 108 -1.85 -4.40 18.50
CA GLU A 108 -2.19 -4.46 19.93
C GLU A 108 -3.26 -5.50 20.25
N ASN A 109 -4.00 -5.93 19.23
CA ASN A 109 -5.09 -6.88 19.34
C ASN A 109 -5.13 -7.85 18.13
N VAL A 110 -5.86 -8.96 18.28
CA VAL A 110 -6.04 -9.99 17.25
C VAL A 110 -7.45 -10.59 17.30
N ARG A 111 -7.95 -11.09 16.16
CA ARG A 111 -9.01 -12.08 16.13
C ARG A 111 -8.40 -13.48 15.99
N SER A 112 -8.77 -14.37 16.92
CA SER A 112 -8.35 -15.76 16.96
C SER A 112 -9.48 -16.72 16.60
N PHE A 113 -9.14 -17.91 16.09
CA PHE A 113 -10.09 -18.91 15.61
C PHE A 113 -9.85 -20.28 16.27
N PRO A 114 -10.21 -20.44 17.55
CA PRO A 114 -10.06 -21.71 18.27
C PRO A 114 -11.08 -22.79 17.85
N GLU A 115 -12.08 -22.41 17.05
CA GLU A 115 -13.19 -23.25 16.62
C GLU A 115 -13.28 -23.29 15.10
N GLY A 116 -13.70 -24.45 14.56
CA GLY A 116 -13.73 -24.71 13.12
C GLY A 116 -12.36 -25.07 12.54
N LYS A 117 -12.34 -25.87 11.48
CA LYS A 117 -11.11 -26.17 10.73
C LYS A 117 -10.67 -24.98 9.88
N ARG A 118 -11.62 -24.22 9.34
CA ARG A 118 -11.40 -23.10 8.45
C ARG A 118 -12.32 -21.94 8.81
N ASN A 119 -11.78 -20.72 8.79
CA ASN A 119 -12.51 -19.49 9.06
C ASN A 119 -12.18 -18.46 7.97
N CYS A 120 -13.20 -17.88 7.34
CA CYS A 120 -13.05 -17.06 6.13
C CYS A 120 -13.59 -15.65 6.32
N TYR A 121 -12.78 -14.66 5.98
CA TYR A 121 -13.20 -13.28 5.80
C TYR A 121 -13.83 -13.14 4.42
N LYS A 122 -15.04 -12.60 4.36
CA LYS A 122 -15.74 -12.26 3.11
C LYS A 122 -15.59 -10.77 2.81
N LEU A 123 -14.81 -10.44 1.79
CA LEU A 123 -14.56 -9.06 1.36
C LEU A 123 -15.37 -8.75 0.09
N ASN A 124 -16.21 -7.73 0.16
CA ASN A 124 -16.97 -7.21 -0.99
C ASN A 124 -16.29 -5.93 -1.48
N HIS A 125 -15.59 -5.93 -2.62
CA HIS A 125 -14.88 -4.75 -3.12
C HIS A 125 -15.72 -3.96 -4.15
N PRO A 126 -15.81 -2.61 -4.04
CA PRO A 126 -16.48 -1.76 -5.03
C PRO A 126 -16.10 -1.91 -6.51
N GLU A 127 -14.84 -2.23 -6.87
CA GLU A 127 -14.40 -2.31 -8.27
C GLU A 127 -14.69 -3.68 -8.93
N GLY A 128 -15.21 -4.65 -8.17
CA GLY A 128 -15.63 -5.97 -8.66
C GLY A 128 -14.51 -6.87 -9.20
N ARG A 129 -14.90 -7.95 -9.87
CA ARG A 129 -14.00 -8.95 -10.47
C ARG A 129 -13.19 -8.40 -11.65
N ASN A 130 -12.12 -9.11 -12.01
CA ASN A 130 -11.17 -8.76 -13.08
C ASN A 130 -10.36 -7.47 -12.85
N THR A 131 -10.37 -6.93 -11.63
CA THR A 131 -9.50 -5.84 -11.17
C THR A 131 -8.30 -6.41 -10.43
N ILE A 132 -7.13 -5.79 -10.55
CA ILE A 132 -5.92 -6.20 -9.80
C ILE A 132 -6.02 -5.66 -8.38
N TYR A 133 -5.96 -6.55 -7.38
CA TYR A 133 -5.94 -6.19 -5.97
C TYR A 133 -4.64 -6.62 -5.28
N LEU A 134 -4.03 -5.68 -4.56
CA LEU A 134 -3.07 -5.99 -3.50
C LEU A 134 -3.87 -6.34 -2.24
N ILE A 135 -3.71 -7.58 -1.80
CA ILE A 135 -4.31 -8.12 -0.59
C ILE A 135 -3.16 -8.39 0.39
N ARG A 136 -3.25 -7.82 1.59
CA ARG A 136 -2.22 -7.96 2.63
C ARG A 136 -2.83 -8.46 3.93
N ALA A 137 -2.38 -9.61 4.40
CA ALA A 137 -2.73 -10.15 5.72
C ALA A 137 -1.51 -10.03 6.65
N SER A 138 -1.70 -9.45 7.82
CA SER A 138 -0.64 -9.21 8.80
C SER A 138 -0.95 -9.86 10.14
N PHE A 139 0.10 -10.36 10.79
CA PHE A 139 0.03 -11.23 11.95
C PHE A 139 1.13 -10.90 12.96
N MET A 140 0.79 -10.65 14.21
CA MET A 140 1.72 -10.65 15.35
C MET A 140 1.11 -11.45 16.50
N TYR A 141 1.79 -12.49 16.97
CA TYR A 141 1.24 -13.40 17.98
C TYR A 141 1.07 -12.72 19.35
N GLY A 142 2.04 -11.89 19.77
CA GLY A 142 1.96 -11.09 20.98
C GLY A 142 1.72 -11.87 22.29
N ASN A 143 1.79 -13.21 22.26
CA ASN A 143 1.35 -14.09 23.35
C ASN A 143 -0.09 -13.82 23.82
N TYR A 144 -1.02 -13.55 22.90
CA TYR A 144 -2.41 -13.15 23.21
C TYR A 144 -3.19 -14.19 24.03
N ASP A 145 -2.82 -15.48 23.94
CA ASP A 145 -3.45 -16.60 24.65
C ASP A 145 -2.72 -17.00 25.94
N GLY A 146 -1.58 -16.36 26.24
CA GLY A 146 -0.74 -16.68 27.40
C GLY A 146 0.02 -18.01 27.34
N LEU A 147 -0.10 -18.79 26.26
CA LEU A 147 0.48 -20.14 26.16
C LEU A 147 1.99 -20.13 25.86
N ASN A 148 2.50 -19.03 25.31
CA ASN A 148 3.87 -18.83 24.85
C ASN A 148 4.34 -19.94 23.88
N GLN A 149 3.42 -20.37 23.00
CA GLN A 149 3.65 -21.37 21.96
C GLN A 149 3.32 -20.75 20.61
N LEU A 150 4.30 -20.65 19.71
CA LEU A 150 4.13 -19.99 18.42
C LEU A 150 3.22 -20.86 17.53
N PRO A 151 2.04 -20.37 17.11
CA PRO A 151 1.14 -21.16 16.28
C PRO A 151 1.67 -21.26 14.85
N LYS A 152 1.27 -22.32 14.16
CA LYS A 152 1.44 -22.48 12.72
C LYS A 152 0.10 -22.85 12.09
N PHE A 153 -0.22 -22.16 11.00
CA PHE A 153 -1.47 -22.33 10.27
C PHE A 153 -1.29 -21.93 8.80
N ASN A 154 -2.29 -22.22 7.97
CA ASN A 154 -2.27 -21.90 6.54
C ASN A 154 -3.20 -20.72 6.24
N LEU A 155 -2.81 -19.92 5.26
CA LEU A 155 -3.59 -18.83 4.67
C LEU A 155 -4.02 -19.24 3.25
N TYR A 156 -5.25 -18.91 2.88
CA TYR A 156 -5.88 -19.33 1.64
C TYR A 156 -6.62 -18.17 0.95
N MET A 157 -6.61 -18.20 -0.38
CA MET A 157 -7.44 -17.36 -1.24
C MET A 157 -8.59 -18.22 -1.79
N GLY A 158 -9.78 -18.08 -1.18
CA GLY A 158 -10.87 -19.04 -1.31
C GLY A 158 -10.40 -20.46 -0.97
N VAL A 159 -10.50 -21.38 -1.93
CA VAL A 159 -9.99 -22.76 -1.78
C VAL A 159 -8.49 -22.93 -2.03
N ASN A 160 -7.81 -21.96 -2.67
CA ASN A 160 -6.42 -22.11 -3.09
C ASN A 160 -5.42 -21.71 -1.99
N LEU A 161 -4.43 -22.55 -1.71
CA LEU A 161 -3.40 -22.25 -0.71
C LEU A 161 -2.59 -21.02 -1.12
N TRP A 162 -2.67 -19.95 -0.34
CA TRP A 162 -1.85 -18.76 -0.50
C TRP A 162 -0.44 -19.09 0.01
N ASP A 163 -0.29 -19.31 1.33
CA ASP A 163 1.00 -19.56 1.99
C ASP A 163 0.79 -20.13 3.41
N SER A 164 1.85 -20.62 4.06
CA SER A 164 1.85 -20.93 5.49
C SER A 164 2.33 -19.74 6.33
N VAL A 165 1.73 -19.56 7.50
CA VAL A 165 2.09 -18.53 8.49
C VAL A 165 2.91 -19.19 9.60
N THR A 166 4.12 -18.65 9.85
CA THR A 166 5.08 -19.15 10.85
C THR A 166 5.84 -17.98 11.48
N PHE A 167 6.09 -18.07 12.79
CA PHE A 167 6.71 -17.00 13.59
C PHE A 167 8.09 -17.40 14.08
N LYS A 168 9.02 -16.44 14.17
CA LYS A 168 10.35 -16.65 14.79
C LYS A 168 10.34 -16.46 16.30
N ASN A 169 9.43 -15.62 16.80
CA ASN A 169 9.19 -15.29 18.20
C ASN A 169 7.84 -14.56 18.32
N SER A 170 7.37 -14.27 19.53
CA SER A 170 6.03 -13.70 19.75
C SER A 170 5.86 -12.27 19.24
N SER A 171 6.93 -11.49 19.09
CA SER A 171 6.90 -10.13 18.52
C SER A 171 7.26 -10.08 17.04
N HIS A 172 7.37 -11.23 16.37
CA HIS A 172 7.68 -11.30 14.95
C HIS A 172 6.43 -10.97 14.13
N VAL A 173 6.36 -9.76 13.58
CA VAL A 173 5.35 -9.41 12.58
C VAL A 173 5.60 -10.25 11.33
N VAL A 174 4.58 -10.99 10.90
CA VAL A 174 4.53 -11.70 9.63
C VAL A 174 3.53 -10.97 8.75
N THR A 175 3.95 -10.59 7.55
CA THR A 175 3.09 -10.00 6.53
C THR A 175 3.09 -10.92 5.32
N LYS A 176 1.90 -11.23 4.80
CA LYS A 176 1.72 -11.94 3.53
C LYS A 176 1.01 -10.98 2.59
N GLU A 177 1.61 -10.71 1.43
CA GLU A 177 1.04 -9.83 0.41
C GLU A 177 0.94 -10.57 -0.94
N ILE A 178 -0.16 -10.36 -1.65
CA ILE A 178 -0.42 -10.95 -2.96
C ILE A 178 -1.10 -9.91 -3.87
N LEU A 179 -0.65 -9.82 -5.13
CA LEU A 179 -1.44 -9.22 -6.20
C LEU A 179 -2.30 -10.31 -6.83
N HIS A 180 -3.62 -10.17 -6.76
CA HIS A 180 -4.58 -11.16 -7.22
C HIS A 180 -5.66 -10.53 -8.09
N VAL A 181 -6.08 -11.25 -9.13
CA VAL A 181 -7.23 -10.88 -9.99
C VAL A 181 -8.36 -11.89 -9.74
N PRO A 182 -9.39 -11.52 -8.96
CA PRO A 182 -10.47 -12.42 -8.62
C PRO A 182 -11.47 -12.56 -9.77
N VAL A 183 -12.04 -13.76 -9.90
CA VAL A 183 -13.04 -14.11 -10.94
C VAL A 183 -14.49 -13.96 -10.48
N LYS A 184 -14.72 -13.83 -9.16
CA LYS A 184 -15.97 -13.45 -8.49
C LYS A 184 -15.80 -12.06 -7.89
N ASP A 185 -16.90 -11.34 -7.65
CA ASP A 185 -16.88 -9.99 -7.03
C ASP A 185 -16.59 -10.03 -5.51
N GLU A 186 -16.65 -11.23 -4.93
CA GLU A 186 -16.38 -11.51 -3.52
C GLU A 186 -15.01 -12.17 -3.38
N ILE A 187 -14.16 -11.62 -2.51
CA ILE A 187 -12.84 -12.15 -2.19
C ILE A 187 -12.91 -12.84 -0.82
N TYR A 188 -12.47 -14.08 -0.77
CA TYR A 188 -12.46 -14.90 0.43
C TYR A 188 -11.02 -15.09 0.92
N VAL A 189 -10.71 -14.60 2.12
CA VAL A 189 -9.39 -14.79 2.76
C VAL A 189 -9.58 -15.71 3.96
N CYS A 190 -9.09 -16.94 3.85
CA CYS A 190 -9.38 -18.01 4.80
C CYS A 190 -8.14 -18.45 5.58
N LEU A 191 -8.30 -18.62 6.90
CA LEU A 191 -7.31 -19.22 7.78
C LEU A 191 -7.71 -20.68 8.02
N GLU A 192 -6.78 -21.62 7.84
CA GLU A 192 -6.97 -23.05 8.15
C GLU A 192 -6.12 -23.47 9.35
N ASN A 193 -6.75 -24.09 10.33
CA ASN A 193 -6.08 -24.72 11.47
C ASN A 193 -5.33 -25.98 11.01
N THR A 194 -4.06 -26.08 11.38
CA THR A 194 -3.18 -27.21 11.05
C THR A 194 -2.80 -28.05 12.28
N ASP A 195 -3.58 -27.93 13.36
CA ASP A 195 -3.40 -28.56 14.68
C ASP A 195 -2.06 -28.22 15.37
N MET A 196 -1.39 -27.17 14.90
CA MET A 196 -0.12 -26.64 15.42
C MET A 196 -0.32 -25.26 16.10
N GLY A 197 -1.45 -25.08 16.79
CA GLY A 197 -1.83 -23.85 17.47
C GLY A 197 -2.95 -23.07 16.77
N THR A 198 -3.60 -22.19 17.52
CA THR A 198 -4.78 -21.45 17.09
C THR A 198 -4.46 -20.46 15.95
N PRO A 199 -5.15 -20.51 14.80
CA PRO A 199 -5.05 -19.47 13.78
C PRO A 199 -5.56 -18.12 14.31
N PHE A 200 -4.91 -17.04 13.92
CA PHE A 200 -5.32 -15.68 14.26
C PHE A 200 -4.92 -14.72 13.15
N ILE A 201 -5.45 -13.49 13.17
CA ILE A 201 -5.06 -12.39 12.26
C ILE A 201 -5.10 -11.07 13.03
N SER A 202 -4.18 -10.15 12.69
CA SER A 202 -4.06 -8.82 13.30
C SER A 202 -4.65 -7.74 12.38
N ALA A 203 -4.33 -7.79 11.08
CA ALA A 203 -4.91 -6.87 10.09
C ALA A 203 -5.13 -7.51 8.73
N LEU A 204 -6.11 -6.99 7.99
CA LEU A 204 -6.39 -7.35 6.61
C LEU A 204 -6.62 -6.08 5.77
N GLU A 205 -5.72 -5.82 4.83
CA GLU A 205 -5.75 -4.66 3.95
C GLU A 205 -5.96 -5.06 2.49
N LEU A 206 -6.68 -4.20 1.75
CA LEU A 206 -7.06 -4.38 0.36
C LEU A 206 -6.91 -3.04 -0.37
N ARG A 207 -6.16 -3.04 -1.48
CA ARG A 207 -5.96 -1.89 -2.37
C ARG A 207 -6.15 -2.35 -3.81
N HIS A 208 -6.73 -1.51 -4.66
CA HIS A 208 -6.90 -1.80 -6.08
C HIS A 208 -5.88 -1.05 -6.93
N PHE A 209 -5.54 -1.63 -8.09
CA PHE A 209 -4.60 -1.09 -9.06
C PHE A 209 -5.31 -0.87 -10.39
N HIS A 210 -4.80 0.06 -11.19
CA HIS A 210 -5.25 0.19 -12.58
C HIS A 210 -4.81 -1.04 -13.41
N ASN A 211 -5.71 -1.55 -14.26
CA ASN A 211 -5.53 -2.77 -15.07
C ASN A 211 -4.41 -2.68 -16.15
N SER A 212 -3.56 -1.68 -16.09
CA SER A 212 -2.35 -1.50 -16.91
C SER A 212 -1.09 -2.04 -16.24
N SER A 213 -0.91 -1.84 -14.92
CA SER A 213 0.27 -2.31 -14.18
C SER A 213 0.19 -3.79 -13.78
N TYR A 214 1.34 -4.38 -13.42
CA TYR A 214 1.50 -5.75 -12.90
C TYR A 214 0.81 -6.88 -13.68
N ARG A 215 0.67 -6.73 -15.00
CA ARG A 215 0.01 -7.73 -15.86
C ARG A 215 0.75 -9.07 -15.86
N THR A 216 0.16 -10.08 -15.23
CA THR A 216 0.58 -11.48 -15.36
C THR A 216 -0.05 -12.14 -16.59
N LYS A 217 0.61 -13.17 -17.13
CA LYS A 217 0.04 -14.02 -18.19
C LYS A 217 -0.95 -15.05 -17.63
N SER A 218 -0.72 -15.49 -16.39
CA SER A 218 -1.61 -16.30 -15.57
C SER A 218 -1.27 -16.09 -14.08
N GLY A 219 -2.20 -16.51 -13.21
CA GLY A 219 -1.95 -16.59 -11.78
C GLY A 219 -1.80 -15.25 -11.06
N SER A 220 -1.41 -15.36 -9.78
CA SER A 220 -1.24 -14.27 -8.83
C SER A 220 0.24 -14.02 -8.54
N LEU A 221 0.59 -12.87 -7.99
CA LEU A 221 1.97 -12.52 -7.61
C LEU A 221 2.10 -12.39 -6.10
N LEU A 222 2.81 -13.33 -5.46
CA LEU A 222 3.16 -13.25 -4.04
C LEU A 222 4.35 -12.30 -3.87
N LEU A 223 4.30 -11.35 -2.94
CA LEU A 223 5.45 -10.47 -2.68
C LEU A 223 6.62 -11.28 -2.11
N TYR A 224 7.79 -11.18 -2.75
CA TYR A 224 9.06 -11.70 -2.22
C TYR A 224 9.91 -10.56 -1.63
N GLN A 225 10.07 -9.45 -2.35
CA GLN A 225 10.76 -8.24 -1.89
C GLN A 225 10.17 -6.99 -2.54
N ARG A 226 10.09 -5.88 -1.79
CA ARG A 226 9.87 -4.52 -2.32
C ARG A 226 10.80 -3.56 -1.61
N LEU A 227 11.76 -3.01 -2.35
CA LEU A 227 12.92 -2.33 -1.78
C LEU A 227 13.15 -0.96 -2.41
N ASP A 228 13.22 0.06 -1.57
CA ASP A 228 13.82 1.36 -1.87
C ASP A 228 15.34 1.21 -1.76
N PHE A 229 16.05 1.27 -2.89
CA PHE A 229 17.51 1.18 -2.89
C PHE A 229 18.16 2.47 -2.38
N GLY A 230 17.58 3.63 -2.72
CA GLY A 230 18.16 4.94 -2.45
C GLY A 230 17.93 5.48 -1.03
N SER A 231 17.18 4.77 -0.18
CA SER A 231 16.75 5.26 1.13
C SER A 231 17.90 5.81 1.99
N THR A 232 17.89 7.12 2.22
CA THR A 232 18.88 7.81 3.07
C THR A 232 18.45 7.92 4.54
N THR A 233 17.20 7.59 4.85
CA THR A 233 16.62 7.74 6.20
C THR A 233 16.41 6.42 6.93
N ASN A 234 16.59 5.28 6.25
CA ASN A 234 16.27 3.94 6.73
C ASN A 234 14.82 3.81 7.26
N LYS A 235 13.89 4.59 6.68
CA LYS A 235 12.45 4.53 6.97
C LYS A 235 11.73 3.77 5.87
N THR A 236 10.71 3.03 6.27
CA THR A 236 9.73 2.43 5.38
C THR A 236 8.87 3.53 4.74
N VAL A 237 8.67 3.46 3.42
CA VAL A 237 7.69 4.30 2.70
C VAL A 237 6.43 3.48 2.44
N ARG A 238 5.25 4.05 2.75
CA ARG A 238 3.92 3.50 2.41
C ARG A 238 2.91 4.64 2.25
N PHE A 239 1.61 4.40 2.42
CA PHE A 239 0.62 5.49 2.49
C PHE A 239 1.00 6.49 3.61
N ASN A 240 0.91 7.81 3.42
CA ASN A 240 0.34 8.51 2.26
C ASN A 240 1.35 8.96 1.17
N GLU A 241 2.61 8.55 1.23
CA GLU A 241 3.59 8.85 0.17
C GLU A 241 3.44 7.93 -1.07
N ASP A 242 2.94 6.70 -0.88
CA ASP A 242 2.49 5.79 -1.93
C ASP A 242 0.96 5.69 -1.93
N SER A 243 0.30 6.09 -3.03
CA SER A 243 -1.16 6.05 -3.18
C SER A 243 -1.73 4.64 -3.15
N PHE A 244 -1.00 3.63 -3.63
CA PHE A 244 -1.42 2.23 -3.56
C PHE A 244 -1.02 1.53 -2.26
N ASP A 245 -0.46 2.27 -1.29
CA ASP A 245 -0.06 1.77 0.03
C ASP A 245 0.84 0.52 -0.02
N ARG A 246 1.70 0.45 -1.03
CA ARG A 246 2.78 -0.53 -1.07
C ARG A 246 3.79 -0.20 0.01
N ILE A 247 4.25 -1.21 0.73
CA ILE A 247 5.29 -1.08 1.75
C ILE A 247 6.65 -1.23 1.07
N TRP A 248 7.40 -0.13 0.93
CA TRP A 248 8.77 -0.11 0.45
C TRP A 248 9.73 -0.14 1.63
N LEU A 249 10.52 -1.20 1.73
CA LEU A 249 11.54 -1.35 2.78
C LEU A 249 12.87 -0.74 2.30
N PRO A 250 13.62 -0.04 3.17
CA PRO A 250 14.95 0.44 2.83
C PRO A 250 15.89 -0.74 2.57
N TYR A 251 16.63 -0.70 1.46
CA TYR A 251 17.72 -1.64 1.21
C TYR A 251 18.94 -1.29 2.06
N ASN A 252 19.54 -2.30 2.68
CA ASN A 252 20.79 -2.14 3.43
C ASN A 252 21.98 -1.95 2.47
N LEU A 253 22.14 -0.71 2.00
CA LEU A 253 23.21 -0.18 1.16
C LEU A 253 24.62 -0.64 1.61
N PRO A 254 25.33 -1.48 0.82
CA PRO A 254 26.74 -1.78 1.05
C PRO A 254 27.65 -0.55 0.89
N GLU A 255 28.74 -0.47 1.67
CA GLU A 255 29.64 0.70 1.73
C GLU A 255 30.32 1.10 0.41
N TYR A 256 30.40 0.19 -0.56
CA TYR A 256 30.98 0.43 -1.90
C TYR A 256 30.01 1.07 -2.89
N TYR A 257 28.77 1.33 -2.46
CA TYR A 257 27.82 2.17 -3.15
C TYR A 257 27.78 3.59 -2.58
N THR A 258 27.29 4.51 -3.39
CA THR A 258 27.05 5.91 -3.04
C THR A 258 25.56 6.19 -3.24
N PRO A 259 24.83 6.65 -2.20
CA PRO A 259 23.46 7.09 -2.35
C PRO A 259 23.43 8.44 -3.09
N LEU A 260 22.43 8.59 -3.94
CA LEU A 260 22.11 9.80 -4.70
C LEU A 260 20.72 10.26 -4.29
N SER A 261 20.48 11.58 -4.26
CA SER A 261 19.19 12.15 -3.90
C SER A 261 18.97 13.50 -4.57
N THR A 262 17.76 13.76 -5.02
CA THR A 262 17.33 15.07 -5.53
C THR A 262 16.25 15.69 -4.64
N SER A 263 16.17 17.03 -4.64
CA SER A 263 15.09 17.78 -3.99
C SER A 263 13.84 17.91 -4.87
N PHE A 264 13.95 17.60 -6.16
CA PHE A 264 12.84 17.64 -7.09
C PHE A 264 11.96 16.38 -6.99
N ALA A 265 10.66 16.55 -7.21
CA ALA A 265 9.74 15.44 -7.29
C ALA A 265 9.81 14.75 -8.66
N VAL A 266 9.74 13.42 -8.66
CA VAL A 266 9.72 12.55 -9.85
C VAL A 266 8.27 12.27 -10.24
N ASP A 267 7.99 12.13 -11.53
CA ASP A 267 6.64 11.84 -12.09
C ASP A 267 5.55 12.90 -11.78
N THR A 268 5.94 14.16 -11.69
CA THR A 268 5.01 15.27 -11.37
C THR A 268 3.95 15.55 -12.44
N THR A 269 4.29 15.40 -13.71
CA THR A 269 3.41 15.77 -14.84
C THR A 269 2.80 14.58 -15.57
N ASN A 270 3.57 13.49 -15.71
CA ASN A 270 3.15 12.25 -16.35
C ASN A 270 3.42 11.08 -15.40
N LYS A 271 2.39 10.65 -14.67
CA LYS A 271 2.47 9.43 -13.86
C LYS A 271 2.58 8.19 -14.75
N THR A 272 3.43 7.25 -14.36
CA THR A 272 3.49 5.91 -14.98
C THR A 272 2.35 5.03 -14.47
N GLU A 273 2.04 3.94 -15.16
CA GLU A 273 1.00 2.97 -14.75
C GLU A 273 1.22 2.32 -13.38
N TYR A 274 2.45 2.41 -12.86
CA TYR A 274 2.84 1.91 -11.54
C TYR A 274 2.65 2.95 -10.43
N GLU A 275 2.41 4.24 -10.77
CA GLU A 275 2.34 5.37 -9.83
C GLU A 275 3.33 5.27 -8.67
N LEU A 276 4.63 5.20 -9.00
CA LEU A 276 5.67 5.00 -7.99
C LEU A 276 5.76 6.22 -7.06
N PRO A 277 5.95 6.03 -5.75
CA PRO A 277 6.03 7.14 -4.82
C PRO A 277 7.29 7.97 -5.11
N SER A 278 7.12 9.28 -5.35
CA SER A 278 8.27 10.18 -5.54
C SER A 278 9.20 10.20 -4.33
N ALA A 279 8.74 9.78 -3.14
CA ALA A 279 9.57 9.61 -1.95
C ALA A 279 10.71 8.60 -2.16
N VAL A 280 10.43 7.50 -2.87
CA VAL A 280 11.41 6.48 -3.27
C VAL A 280 12.13 6.92 -4.55
N MET A 281 11.39 7.38 -5.57
CA MET A 281 12.01 7.65 -6.87
C MET A 281 12.96 8.86 -6.92
N LYS A 282 12.88 9.79 -5.95
CA LYS A 282 13.84 10.91 -5.81
C LYS A 282 15.20 10.49 -5.25
N THR A 283 15.38 9.22 -4.85
CA THR A 283 16.65 8.66 -4.40
C THR A 283 17.07 7.51 -5.31
N ALA A 284 18.38 7.25 -5.35
CA ALA A 284 18.98 6.16 -6.12
C ALA A 284 20.30 5.74 -5.49
N VAL A 285 20.91 4.66 -6.00
CA VAL A 285 22.27 4.26 -5.65
C VAL A 285 23.11 4.03 -6.89
N THR A 286 24.40 4.32 -6.78
CA THR A 286 25.39 4.13 -7.83
C THR A 286 26.67 3.51 -7.26
N PRO A 287 27.42 2.67 -7.99
CA PRO A 287 28.73 2.21 -7.52
C PRO A 287 29.70 3.38 -7.39
N ARG A 288 30.49 3.39 -6.31
CA ARG A 288 31.46 4.46 -6.04
C ARG A 288 32.64 4.43 -7.00
N ASP A 289 33.30 3.27 -7.09
CA ASP A 289 34.57 3.08 -7.80
C ASP A 289 34.51 1.95 -8.84
N SER A 290 33.31 1.61 -9.34
CA SER A 290 33.08 0.50 -10.28
C SER A 290 32.24 0.93 -11.49
N SER A 291 32.48 0.27 -12.63
CA SER A 291 31.67 0.41 -13.86
C SER A 291 30.40 -0.45 -13.83
N SER A 292 30.16 -1.23 -12.78
CA SER A 292 29.00 -2.11 -12.64
C SER A 292 28.39 -2.05 -11.24
N LEU A 293 27.06 -2.23 -11.18
CA LEU A 293 26.24 -2.25 -9.97
C LEU A 293 25.63 -3.64 -9.85
N GLU A 294 25.94 -4.36 -8.76
CA GLU A 294 25.61 -5.77 -8.58
C GLU A 294 24.99 -6.06 -7.20
N PHE A 295 23.92 -6.84 -7.19
CA PHE A 295 23.30 -7.35 -5.96
C PHE A 295 22.62 -8.70 -6.22
N GLN A 296 22.40 -9.49 -5.17
CA GLN A 296 21.75 -10.79 -5.30
C GLN A 296 20.79 -11.10 -4.16
N PHE A 297 19.81 -11.95 -4.45
CA PHE A 297 18.90 -12.55 -3.47
C PHE A 297 19.03 -14.08 -3.52
N GLU A 298 19.21 -14.70 -2.35
CA GLU A 298 19.15 -16.15 -2.21
C GLU A 298 17.68 -16.59 -2.14
N THR A 299 17.22 -17.29 -3.16
CA THR A 299 15.83 -17.77 -3.26
C THR A 299 15.65 -19.15 -2.64
N GLY A 300 16.72 -19.94 -2.59
CA GLY A 300 16.77 -21.26 -1.95
C GLY A 300 16.09 -22.37 -2.77
N ASP A 301 14.87 -22.13 -3.24
CA ASP A 301 14.10 -23.05 -4.07
C ASP A 301 14.22 -22.66 -5.56
N PRO A 302 14.90 -23.47 -6.39
CA PRO A 302 15.07 -23.21 -7.82
C PRO A 302 13.82 -23.50 -8.68
N THR A 303 12.76 -24.07 -8.08
CA THR A 303 11.50 -24.34 -8.79
C THR A 303 10.58 -23.12 -8.83
N LEU A 304 10.77 -22.16 -7.92
CA LEU A 304 10.00 -20.92 -7.85
C LEU A 304 10.24 -20.03 -9.07
N GLU A 305 9.17 -19.35 -9.47
CA GLU A 305 9.11 -18.48 -10.64
C GLU A 305 9.06 -17.02 -10.22
N PHE A 306 10.11 -16.27 -10.52
CA PHE A 306 10.24 -14.89 -10.08
C PHE A 306 9.89 -13.89 -11.18
N TYR A 307 9.03 -12.93 -10.86
CA TYR A 307 8.71 -11.77 -11.69
C TYR A 307 9.34 -10.54 -11.07
N VAL A 308 10.05 -9.75 -11.88
CA VAL A 308 10.89 -8.65 -11.41
C VAL A 308 10.50 -7.37 -12.12
N TYR A 309 10.34 -6.30 -11.34
CA TYR A 309 10.12 -4.94 -11.79
C TYR A 309 11.25 -4.08 -11.20
N MET A 310 12.13 -3.55 -12.04
CA MET A 310 13.22 -2.65 -11.65
C MET A 310 12.85 -1.23 -12.03
N HIS A 311 12.94 -0.29 -11.08
CA HIS A 311 12.49 1.08 -11.27
C HIS A 311 13.68 2.04 -11.32
N PHE A 312 13.70 2.87 -12.37
CA PHE A 312 14.78 3.79 -12.67
C PHE A 312 14.24 5.19 -12.94
N ALA A 313 14.90 6.21 -12.43
CA ALA A 313 14.78 7.61 -12.84
C ALA A 313 16.17 8.24 -12.77
N GLU A 314 16.56 9.02 -13.79
CA GLU A 314 17.76 9.86 -13.64
C GLU A 314 17.41 11.02 -12.71
N ILE A 315 18.22 11.22 -11.68
CA ILE A 315 18.00 12.22 -10.63
C ILE A 315 19.13 13.25 -10.53
N GLU A 316 20.21 13.06 -11.29
CA GLU A 316 21.27 14.04 -11.48
C GLU A 316 21.02 14.83 -12.78
N GLU A 317 21.19 16.16 -12.75
CA GLU A 317 21.03 17.01 -13.95
C GLU A 317 22.31 16.92 -14.82
N LEU A 318 22.29 16.01 -15.78
CA LEU A 318 23.45 15.68 -16.61
C LEU A 318 23.82 16.83 -17.56
N GLN A 319 25.12 17.13 -17.68
CA GLN A 319 25.63 18.06 -18.69
C GLN A 319 25.53 17.47 -20.11
N GLU A 320 25.62 18.30 -21.17
CA GLU A 320 25.50 17.84 -22.58
C GLU A 320 26.51 16.74 -22.96
N ASN A 321 27.68 16.73 -22.33
CA ASN A 321 28.73 15.73 -22.53
C ASN A 321 28.62 14.53 -21.58
N GLU A 322 27.63 14.51 -20.68
CA GLU A 322 27.39 13.44 -19.73
C GLU A 322 26.21 12.56 -20.13
N ARG A 323 26.35 11.27 -19.90
CA ARG A 323 25.32 10.30 -20.24
C ARG A 323 25.42 9.08 -19.34
N ARG A 324 24.26 8.60 -18.89
CA ARG A 324 24.12 7.30 -18.25
C ARG A 324 23.47 6.31 -19.20
N GLU A 325 24.20 5.26 -19.56
CA GLU A 325 23.71 4.16 -20.39
C GLU A 325 24.28 2.83 -19.88
N PHE A 326 23.43 1.84 -19.64
CA PHE A 326 23.86 0.53 -19.12
C PHE A 326 23.00 -0.64 -19.61
N ASN A 327 23.61 -1.82 -19.66
CA ASN A 327 22.88 -3.08 -19.85
C ASN A 327 22.47 -3.64 -18.47
N ILE A 328 21.36 -4.35 -18.40
CA ILE A 328 20.94 -5.13 -17.23
C ILE A 328 21.06 -6.61 -17.57
N THR A 329 21.70 -7.39 -16.71
CA THR A 329 21.72 -8.85 -16.78
C THR A 329 21.11 -9.44 -15.51
N VAL A 330 20.49 -10.61 -15.65
CA VAL A 330 20.02 -11.42 -14.51
C VAL A 330 20.54 -12.84 -14.66
N ASN A 331 21.18 -13.37 -13.60
CA ASN A 331 21.87 -14.66 -13.60
C ASN A 331 22.86 -14.81 -14.78
N GLY A 332 23.54 -13.71 -15.15
CA GLY A 332 24.50 -13.63 -16.25
C GLY A 332 23.90 -13.52 -17.66
N ASN A 333 22.57 -13.61 -17.80
CA ASN A 333 21.89 -13.48 -19.09
C ASN A 333 21.45 -12.03 -19.33
N LEU A 334 21.61 -11.53 -20.56
CA LEU A 334 21.13 -10.19 -20.94
C LEU A 334 19.61 -10.10 -20.79
N TRP A 335 19.15 -9.18 -19.95
CA TRP A 335 17.73 -8.97 -19.64
C TRP A 335 17.21 -7.68 -20.26
N HIS A 336 17.99 -6.59 -20.20
CA HIS A 336 17.71 -5.35 -20.91
C HIS A 336 18.99 -4.76 -21.50
N LYS A 337 18.92 -4.20 -22.72
CA LYS A 337 20.07 -3.61 -23.42
C LYS A 337 19.92 -2.09 -23.48
N SER A 338 21.00 -1.35 -23.25
CA SER A 338 21.09 0.11 -23.44
C SER A 338 19.95 0.87 -22.76
N LEU A 339 19.73 0.64 -21.45
CA LEU A 339 18.84 1.48 -20.66
C LEU A 339 19.47 2.88 -20.50
N ILE A 340 18.68 3.91 -20.77
CA ILE A 340 18.97 5.32 -20.52
C ILE A 340 17.81 5.82 -19.65
N PRO A 341 18.00 6.02 -18.33
CA PRO A 341 16.94 6.56 -17.47
C PRO A 341 16.59 8.00 -17.85
N ASN A 342 15.31 8.36 -17.71
CA ASN A 342 14.82 9.72 -18.03
C ASN A 342 14.97 10.64 -16.80
N TYR A 343 15.34 11.91 -17.02
CA TYR A 343 15.49 12.88 -15.93
C TYR A 343 14.14 13.19 -15.28
N LEU A 344 14.07 12.96 -13.96
CA LEU A 344 12.87 13.14 -13.11
C LEU A 344 11.60 12.43 -13.60
N HIS A 345 11.75 11.37 -14.40
CA HIS A 345 10.63 10.54 -14.86
C HIS A 345 10.96 9.05 -14.73
N SER A 346 10.10 8.30 -14.06
CA SER A 346 10.34 6.88 -13.80
C SER A 346 10.19 6.02 -15.06
N THR A 347 10.90 4.90 -15.07
CA THR A 347 10.81 3.87 -16.09
C THR A 347 10.95 2.52 -15.39
N THR A 348 9.92 1.69 -15.50
CA THR A 348 9.92 0.32 -14.97
C THR A 348 10.37 -0.64 -16.05
N ILE A 349 11.47 -1.36 -15.82
CA ILE A 349 11.88 -2.49 -16.64
C ILE A 349 11.39 -3.78 -15.99
N PHE A 350 10.69 -4.60 -16.77
CA PHE A 350 10.16 -5.89 -16.33
C PHE A 350 10.31 -6.95 -17.43
N GLY A 351 10.28 -8.22 -17.04
CA GLY A 351 10.33 -9.35 -17.96
C GLY A 351 8.96 -10.02 -18.10
N GLU A 352 8.55 -10.33 -19.33
CA GLU A 352 7.33 -11.12 -19.58
C GLU A 352 7.45 -12.61 -19.20
N GLN A 353 8.67 -13.08 -18.95
CA GLN A 353 8.98 -14.47 -18.59
C GLN A 353 9.47 -14.51 -17.15
N SER A 354 9.06 -15.54 -16.42
CA SER A 354 9.56 -15.83 -15.09
C SER A 354 11.06 -16.15 -15.10
N ILE A 355 11.75 -15.75 -14.04
CA ILE A 355 13.15 -16.08 -13.80
C ILE A 355 13.18 -17.22 -12.78
N ARG A 356 13.94 -18.29 -13.05
CA ARG A 356 14.13 -19.43 -12.13
C ARG A 356 15.59 -19.55 -11.73
N GLY A 357 15.83 -20.15 -10.56
CA GLY A 357 17.16 -20.41 -10.03
C GLY A 357 17.21 -20.32 -8.51
N SER A 358 18.25 -20.89 -7.89
CA SER A 358 18.48 -20.86 -6.43
C SER A 358 18.95 -19.50 -5.90
N LYS A 359 19.26 -18.57 -6.82
CA LYS A 359 19.50 -17.15 -6.56
C LYS A 359 19.05 -16.30 -7.74
N LEU A 360 18.80 -15.02 -7.47
CA LEU A 360 18.64 -13.96 -8.47
C LEU A 360 19.82 -13.00 -8.34
N MET A 361 20.75 -13.04 -9.29
CA MET A 361 21.93 -12.18 -9.35
C MET A 361 21.73 -11.12 -10.42
N PHE A 362 21.58 -9.86 -10.00
CA PHE A 362 21.38 -8.71 -10.87
C PHE A 362 22.70 -7.98 -11.06
N SER A 363 23.06 -7.73 -12.32
CA SER A 363 24.26 -6.94 -12.66
C SER A 363 23.93 -5.92 -13.74
N MET A 364 24.18 -4.64 -13.44
CA MET A 364 24.08 -3.54 -14.38
C MET A 364 25.48 -3.12 -14.84
N HIS A 365 25.69 -3.02 -16.15
CA HIS A 365 27.01 -2.78 -16.74
C HIS A 365 27.01 -1.52 -17.62
N LYS A 366 27.80 -0.52 -17.20
CA LYS A 366 28.04 0.72 -17.95
C LYS A 366 28.44 0.45 -19.41
N GLN A 367 27.78 1.10 -20.36
CA GLN A 367 28.15 1.04 -21.77
C GLN A 367 29.37 1.93 -22.08
N GLN A 368 30.09 1.61 -23.16
CA GLN A 368 31.24 2.41 -23.62
C GLN A 368 30.87 3.85 -24.00
N SER A 369 29.63 4.07 -24.40
CA SER A 369 29.00 5.37 -24.70
C SER A 369 28.62 6.19 -23.45
N SER A 370 28.69 5.60 -22.26
CA SER A 370 28.27 6.21 -20.99
C SER A 370 29.47 6.88 -20.31
N THR A 371 29.30 8.12 -19.83
CA THR A 371 30.29 8.76 -18.95
C THR A 371 30.09 8.35 -17.50
N LEU A 372 28.83 8.09 -17.09
CA LEU A 372 28.47 7.81 -15.71
C LEU A 372 28.24 6.30 -15.44
N PRO A 373 28.44 5.84 -14.20
CA PRO A 373 28.07 4.49 -13.73
C PRO A 373 26.55 4.25 -13.74
N PRO A 374 26.08 2.99 -13.66
CA PRO A 374 24.65 2.67 -13.54
C PRO A 374 24.01 3.24 -12.28
N ILE A 375 22.67 3.34 -12.29
CA ILE A 375 21.85 3.67 -11.11
C ILE A 375 20.70 2.69 -10.96
N ILE A 376 20.17 2.57 -9.75
CA ILE A 376 18.87 1.97 -9.46
C ILE A 376 18.18 2.74 -8.33
N ASN A 377 16.87 2.96 -8.45
CA ASN A 377 16.05 3.65 -7.45
C ASN A 377 15.33 2.63 -6.57
N ALA A 378 14.68 1.64 -7.17
CA ALA A 378 13.91 0.63 -6.43
C ALA A 378 13.76 -0.70 -7.20
N ILE A 379 13.34 -1.75 -6.49
CA ILE A 379 12.93 -3.04 -7.09
C ILE A 379 11.69 -3.61 -6.42
N GLU A 380 10.89 -4.31 -7.20
CA GLU A 380 9.88 -5.25 -6.73
C GLU A 380 10.17 -6.64 -7.31
N ILE A 381 10.10 -7.65 -6.46
CA ILE A 381 10.27 -9.06 -6.82
C ILE A 381 9.07 -9.82 -6.26
N TYR A 382 8.44 -10.60 -7.14
CA TYR A 382 7.28 -11.42 -6.82
C TYR A 382 7.52 -12.89 -7.20
N ILE A 383 6.85 -13.80 -6.50
CA ILE A 383 6.76 -15.23 -6.87
C ILE A 383 5.43 -15.47 -7.57
N GLY A 384 5.47 -16.07 -8.75
CA GLY A 384 4.29 -16.52 -9.49
C GLY A 384 3.53 -17.63 -8.74
N LYS A 385 2.21 -17.50 -8.67
CA LYS A 385 1.33 -18.43 -7.95
C LYS A 385 0.07 -18.72 -8.77
N ASP A 386 0.08 -19.84 -9.49
CA ASP A 386 -1.11 -20.34 -10.16
C ASP A 386 -2.10 -20.96 -9.16
N PHE A 387 -3.35 -20.48 -9.22
CA PHE A 387 -4.47 -21.01 -8.46
C PHE A 387 -5.25 -21.96 -9.37
N LEU A 388 -5.05 -23.26 -9.16
CA LEU A 388 -5.54 -24.33 -10.04
C LEU A 388 -7.00 -24.72 -9.77
N GLN A 389 -7.55 -24.36 -8.61
CA GLN A 389 -8.93 -24.68 -8.25
C GLN A 389 -9.85 -23.50 -8.54
N ALA A 390 -10.95 -23.75 -9.26
CA ALA A 390 -12.02 -22.78 -9.39
C ALA A 390 -12.63 -22.47 -8.00
N PRO A 391 -13.10 -21.24 -7.72
CA PRO A 391 -13.74 -20.94 -6.45
C PRO A 391 -15.08 -21.68 -6.33
N THR A 392 -15.10 -22.78 -5.58
CA THR A 392 -16.33 -23.43 -5.13
C THR A 392 -17.05 -22.55 -4.11
N ASP A 393 -18.34 -22.78 -3.91
CA ASP A 393 -19.10 -22.11 -2.85
C ASP A 393 -18.88 -22.83 -1.50
N GLU A 394 -19.11 -22.13 -0.39
CA GLU A 394 -18.63 -22.55 0.95
C GLU A 394 -19.35 -23.76 1.58
N GLU A 395 -20.34 -24.37 0.90
CA GLU A 395 -21.10 -25.53 1.43
C GLU A 395 -20.37 -26.88 1.32
N ASP A 396 -19.24 -26.95 0.59
CA ASP A 396 -18.47 -28.18 0.34
C ASP A 396 -17.28 -28.42 1.31
N GLY A 397 -17.24 -27.74 2.48
CA GLY A 397 -16.06 -27.67 3.38
C GLY A 397 -16.24 -28.20 4.80
#